data_AF-A0A378ZWB6-F1
#
_entry.id   AF-A0A378ZWB6-F1
#
_cell.length_a   1.000
_cell.length_b   1.000
_cell.length_c   1.000
_cell.angle_alpha   90.00
_cell.angle_beta   90.00
_cell.angle_gamma   90.00
#
_symmetry.space_group_name_H-M   'P 1'
#
loop_
_entity.id
_entity.type
_entity.pdbx_description
1 polymer ?
#
loop_
_entity_poly.entity_id
_entity_poly.type
_entity_poly.pdbx_seq_one_letter_code
_entity_poly.pdbx_strand_id
1 'polypeptide(L)'
;MGAADAQGAVSGHAVKTMENARQLRPQGGQARIRPSVMPAGQIRWLGMNAKVWQRHASGWSVWTRFATLPVLLLAVWSHSIIGLPGALAATGLVLIWLWLNPRLFPPPRRTDRWHVRATFGERIWLNRMFVPIPAEMSRTALALSLLAGAGFIVALWGAAENMLALTLGGAALTYAGKMAFLHQMTKLYARMKDSHPLYKAWTLAPQNDNSSPSGLFNRKHG
;
A
#
# COMPACT_ATOMS: atom_id res chain seq x y z
N MET A 1 18.15 66.65 60.48
CA MET A 1 19.12 65.60 60.90
C MET A 1 18.53 64.28 60.46
N GLY A 2 18.89 63.72 59.31
CA GLY A 2 20.17 63.06 59.00
C GLY A 2 19.82 61.58 58.76
N ALA A 3 19.55 61.18 57.51
CA ALA A 3 20.48 60.47 56.62
C ALA A 3 20.93 59.09 57.15
N ALA A 4 20.48 58.02 56.49
CA ALA A 4 21.25 56.79 56.31
C ALA A 4 20.57 55.93 55.23
N ASP A 5 21.04 56.12 54.00
CA ASP A 5 20.83 55.24 52.86
C ASP A 5 21.35 53.83 53.15
N ALA A 6 20.56 52.81 52.80
CA ALA A 6 21.03 51.43 52.68
C ALA A 6 20.65 50.89 51.29
N GLN A 7 21.35 51.39 50.28
CA GLN A 7 21.38 50.77 48.94
C GLN A 7 22.16 49.46 49.05
N GLY A 8 21.44 48.35 49.20
CA GLY A 8 21.99 47.01 49.06
C GLY A 8 22.37 46.75 47.61
N ALA A 9 23.66 46.85 47.32
CA ALA A 9 24.26 46.49 46.05
C ALA A 9 23.98 45.01 45.73
N VAL A 10 23.05 44.76 44.81
CA VAL A 10 22.87 43.44 44.20
C VAL A 10 24.10 43.19 43.33
N SER A 11 25.02 42.38 43.86
CA SER A 11 26.23 41.90 43.18
C SER A 11 25.91 41.48 41.74
N GLY A 12 26.65 42.06 40.79
CA GLY A 12 26.53 41.77 39.35
C GLY A 12 26.71 40.28 38.99
N HIS A 13 27.18 39.46 39.94
CA HIS A 13 27.25 38.01 39.80
C HIS A 13 25.87 37.32 39.85
N ALA A 14 24.92 37.84 40.62
CA ALA A 14 23.56 37.30 40.72
C ALA A 14 22.72 37.62 39.46
N VAL A 15 22.92 38.81 38.87
CA VAL A 15 22.26 39.23 37.62
C VAL A 15 22.78 38.40 36.43
N LYS A 16 24.10 38.18 36.35
CA LYS A 16 24.71 37.31 35.32
C LYS A 16 24.25 35.84 35.41
N THR A 17 23.98 35.37 36.63
CA THR A 17 23.52 33.99 36.86
C THR A 17 22.05 33.81 36.44
N MET A 18 21.19 34.81 36.66
CA MET A 18 19.81 34.79 36.17
C MET A 18 19.71 34.99 34.65
N GLU A 19 20.64 35.74 34.05
CA GLU A 19 20.70 35.92 32.59
C GLU A 19 21.14 34.65 31.86
N ASN A 20 22.15 33.93 32.40
CA ASN A 20 22.53 32.60 31.90
C ASN A 20 21.41 31.55 32.07
N ALA A 21 20.63 31.62 33.15
CA ALA A 21 19.49 30.73 33.36
C ALA A 21 18.33 30.97 32.38
N ARG A 22 18.17 32.20 31.85
CA ARG A 22 17.20 32.49 30.78
C ARG A 22 17.65 32.01 29.40
N GLN A 23 18.96 31.91 29.16
CA GLN A 23 19.52 31.38 27.91
C GLN A 23 19.38 29.86 27.79
N LEU A 24 19.25 29.15 28.92
CA LEU A 24 19.00 27.69 28.97
C LEU A 24 17.51 27.32 28.93
N ARG A 25 16.64 28.26 28.56
CA ARG A 25 15.26 27.92 28.24
C ARG A 25 15.29 27.15 26.92
N PRO A 26 14.87 25.88 26.86
CA PRO A 26 14.83 25.17 25.60
C PRO A 26 13.93 25.97 24.68
N GLN A 27 14.50 26.55 23.63
CA GLN A 27 13.72 27.14 22.58
C GLN A 27 12.88 26.00 22.04
N GLY A 28 11.59 26.00 22.40
CA GLY A 28 10.56 25.20 21.76
C GLY A 28 10.37 25.72 20.34
N GLY A 29 11.43 25.65 19.54
CA GLY A 29 11.31 25.54 18.11
C GLY A 29 10.43 24.34 17.92
N GLN A 30 9.19 24.59 17.52
CA GLN A 30 8.35 23.57 16.94
C GLN A 30 9.22 22.93 15.87
N ALA A 31 9.81 21.78 16.20
CA ALA A 31 10.29 20.87 15.22
C ALA A 31 9.02 20.58 14.43
N ARG A 32 8.83 21.31 13.33
CA ARG A 32 8.00 20.85 12.23
C ARG A 32 8.65 19.53 11.92
N ILE A 33 8.10 18.47 12.51
CA ILE A 33 8.25 17.13 12.02
C ILE A 33 7.69 17.27 10.61
N ARG A 34 8.55 17.65 9.66
CA ARG A 34 8.31 17.39 8.26
C ARG A 34 8.20 15.87 8.30
N PRO A 35 7.00 15.27 8.14
CA PRO A 35 6.94 13.82 8.09
C PRO A 35 7.96 13.44 7.03
N SER A 36 8.96 12.66 7.45
CA SER A 36 9.95 12.14 6.53
C SER A 36 9.13 11.54 5.40
N VAL A 37 9.19 12.16 4.22
CA VAL A 37 8.50 11.65 3.04
C VAL A 37 9.17 10.32 2.81
N MET A 38 8.58 9.25 3.33
CA MET A 38 9.13 7.92 3.18
C MET A 38 9.25 7.71 1.68
N PRO A 39 10.47 7.52 1.12
CA PRO A 39 10.62 7.35 -0.30
C PRO A 39 9.71 6.21 -0.73
N ALA A 40 8.96 6.41 -1.81
CA ALA A 40 7.86 5.55 -2.25
C ALA A 40 8.25 4.07 -2.50
N GLY A 41 9.55 3.74 -2.36
CA GLY A 41 10.16 2.42 -2.38
C GLY A 41 10.22 1.65 -1.05
N GLN A 42 9.82 2.23 0.09
CA GLN A 42 10.12 1.65 1.42
C GLN A 42 8.95 0.92 2.12
N ILE A 43 7.86 0.62 1.41
CA ILE A 43 6.83 -0.32 1.92
C ILE A 43 7.27 -1.73 1.53
N ARG A 44 8.18 -2.32 2.32
CA ARG A 44 8.70 -3.68 2.14
C ARG A 44 7.81 -4.74 2.81
N TRP A 45 6.50 -4.69 2.60
CA TRP A 45 5.63 -5.79 3.04
C TRP A 45 5.67 -6.92 1.99
N LEU A 46 6.01 -8.13 2.43
CA LEU A 46 6.11 -9.37 1.63
C LEU A 46 7.09 -9.37 0.44
N GLY A 47 8.23 -8.65 0.51
CA GLY A 47 9.27 -8.75 -0.53
C GLY A 47 8.87 -8.15 -1.91
N MET A 48 7.75 -7.43 -1.99
CA MET A 48 7.32 -6.73 -3.20
C MET A 48 7.94 -5.33 -3.26
N ASN A 49 9.02 -5.16 -4.04
CA ASN A 49 9.57 -3.85 -4.38
C ASN A 49 8.53 -2.99 -5.11
N ALA A 50 8.63 -1.65 -5.03
CA ALA A 50 7.71 -0.72 -5.70
C ALA A 50 7.50 -1.01 -7.20
N LYS A 51 8.54 -1.53 -7.88
CA LYS A 51 8.50 -1.96 -9.29
C LYS A 51 7.58 -3.17 -9.52
N VAL A 52 7.50 -4.10 -8.56
CA VAL A 52 6.60 -5.27 -8.61
C VAL A 52 5.16 -4.84 -8.37
N TRP A 53 4.94 -3.89 -7.45
CA TRP A 53 3.63 -3.28 -7.22
C TRP A 53 3.09 -2.53 -8.46
N GLN A 54 3.94 -1.80 -9.18
CA GLN A 54 3.55 -1.14 -10.43
C GLN A 54 3.10 -2.16 -11.50
N ARG A 55 3.78 -3.31 -11.61
CA ARG A 55 3.39 -4.38 -12.53
C ARG A 55 2.14 -5.14 -12.09
N HIS A 56 1.91 -5.23 -10.78
CA HIS A 56 0.71 -5.82 -10.18
C HIS A 56 -0.57 -5.04 -10.52
N ALA A 57 -0.47 -3.73 -10.77
CA ALA A 57 -1.58 -2.89 -11.21
C ALA A 57 -1.91 -3.07 -12.71
N SER A 58 -1.17 -3.90 -13.45
CA SER A 58 -1.48 -4.15 -14.86
C SER A 58 -2.78 -4.94 -15.01
N GLY A 59 -3.67 -4.49 -15.89
CA GLY A 59 -4.94 -5.16 -16.16
C GLY A 59 -4.77 -6.62 -16.54
N TRP A 60 -3.69 -6.93 -17.27
CA TRP A 60 -3.42 -8.30 -17.66
C TRP A 60 -3.04 -9.17 -16.44
N SER A 61 -2.20 -8.69 -15.52
CA SER A 61 -1.91 -9.46 -14.30
C SER A 61 -3.17 -9.70 -13.44
N VAL A 62 -4.10 -8.74 -13.40
CA VAL A 62 -5.38 -8.92 -12.70
C VAL A 62 -6.21 -10.03 -13.35
N TRP A 63 -6.47 -9.94 -14.66
CA TRP A 63 -7.34 -10.91 -15.36
C TRP A 63 -6.77 -12.33 -15.36
N THR A 64 -5.46 -12.52 -15.53
CA THR A 64 -4.87 -13.87 -15.47
C THR A 64 -4.96 -14.48 -14.08
N ARG A 65 -4.89 -13.67 -13.02
CA ARG A 65 -5.12 -14.19 -11.66
C ARG A 65 -6.57 -14.57 -11.42
N PHE A 66 -7.51 -13.80 -11.97
CA PHE A 66 -8.92 -14.19 -11.97
C PHE A 66 -9.13 -15.54 -12.66
N ALA A 67 -8.45 -15.77 -13.79
CA ALA A 67 -8.48 -17.05 -14.51
C ALA A 67 -7.71 -18.17 -13.79
N THR A 68 -6.87 -17.87 -12.80
CA THR A 68 -6.07 -18.89 -12.09
C THR A 68 -6.93 -19.71 -11.13
N LEU A 69 -7.98 -19.13 -10.55
CA LEU A 69 -8.88 -19.86 -9.63
C LEU A 69 -9.52 -21.10 -10.28
N PRO A 70 -10.19 -21.02 -11.45
CA PRO A 70 -10.80 -22.19 -12.07
C PRO A 70 -9.75 -23.22 -12.48
N VAL A 71 -8.58 -22.78 -12.95
CA VAL A 71 -7.47 -23.68 -13.28
C VAL A 71 -6.96 -24.42 -12.03
N LEU A 72 -6.87 -23.72 -10.89
CA LEU A 72 -6.51 -24.33 -9.62
C LEU A 72 -7.55 -25.37 -9.17
N LEU A 73 -8.85 -25.03 -9.27
CA LEU A 73 -9.92 -25.96 -8.90
C LEU A 73 -9.92 -27.20 -9.81
N LEU A 74 -9.68 -27.04 -11.11
CA LEU A 74 -9.51 -28.16 -12.04
C LEU A 74 -8.28 -29.00 -11.72
N ALA A 75 -7.15 -28.38 -11.37
CA ALA A 75 -5.94 -29.08 -10.97
C ALA A 75 -6.19 -29.94 -9.72
N VAL A 76 -6.88 -29.41 -8.71
CA VAL A 76 -7.27 -30.16 -7.51
C VAL A 76 -8.28 -31.26 -7.86
N TRP A 77 -9.31 -30.95 -8.64
CA TRP A 77 -10.33 -31.91 -9.08
C TRP A 77 -9.72 -33.10 -9.82
N SER A 78 -8.66 -32.87 -10.60
CA SER A 78 -8.05 -33.89 -11.46
C SER A 78 -7.49 -35.10 -10.70
N HIS A 79 -7.38 -35.06 -9.37
CA HIS A 79 -6.86 -36.17 -8.56
C HIS A 79 -7.66 -37.47 -8.75
N SER A 80 -8.95 -37.40 -9.07
CA SER A 80 -9.79 -38.57 -9.39
C SER A 80 -9.53 -39.17 -10.78
N ILE A 81 -8.88 -38.42 -11.68
CA ILE A 81 -8.62 -38.83 -13.07
C ILE A 81 -7.15 -39.26 -13.23
N ILE A 82 -6.21 -38.43 -12.76
CA ILE A 82 -4.76 -38.61 -12.96
C ILE A 82 -4.03 -39.07 -11.68
N GLY A 83 -4.78 -39.34 -10.61
CA GLY A 83 -4.24 -39.71 -9.30
C GLY A 83 -3.69 -38.52 -8.51
N LEU A 84 -3.47 -38.73 -7.22
CA LEU A 84 -2.96 -37.71 -6.29
C LEU A 84 -1.61 -37.10 -6.73
N PRO A 85 -0.59 -37.88 -7.16
CA PRO A 85 0.69 -37.31 -7.60
C PRO A 85 0.55 -36.39 -8.81
N GLY A 86 -0.28 -36.76 -9.78
CA GLY A 86 -0.56 -35.96 -10.97
C GLY A 86 -1.25 -34.64 -10.63
N ALA A 87 -2.26 -34.69 -9.75
CA ALA A 87 -2.97 -33.49 -9.30
C ALA A 87 -2.08 -32.55 -8.47
N LEU A 88 -1.18 -33.09 -7.65
CA LEU A 88 -0.19 -32.29 -6.92
C LEU A 88 0.77 -31.59 -7.89
N ALA A 89 1.24 -32.27 -8.93
CA ALA A 89 2.09 -31.67 -9.96
C ALA A 89 1.35 -30.55 -10.71
N ALA A 90 0.10 -30.78 -11.13
CA ALA A 90 -0.74 -29.78 -11.78
C ALA A 90 -0.97 -28.56 -10.86
N THR A 91 -1.29 -28.80 -9.59
CA THR A 91 -1.47 -27.74 -8.58
C THR A 91 -0.18 -26.94 -8.39
N GLY A 92 0.97 -27.62 -8.30
CA GLY A 92 2.28 -26.99 -8.21
C GLY A 92 2.58 -26.05 -9.40
N LEU A 93 2.23 -26.47 -10.62
CA LEU A 93 2.37 -25.65 -11.82
C LEU A 93 1.53 -24.37 -11.73
N VAL A 94 0.31 -24.47 -11.21
CA VAL A 94 -0.57 -23.30 -10.99
C VAL A 94 0.02 -22.33 -9.96
N LEU A 95 0.63 -22.85 -8.88
CA LEU A 95 1.31 -22.02 -7.88
C LEU A 95 2.55 -21.31 -8.47
N ILE A 96 3.33 -22.00 -9.31
CA ILE A 96 4.45 -21.41 -10.05
C ILE A 96 3.95 -20.30 -10.97
N TRP A 97 2.85 -20.53 -11.70
CA TRP A 97 2.22 -19.51 -12.53
C TRP A 97 1.82 -18.28 -11.72
N LEU A 98 1.17 -18.47 -10.57
CA LEU A 98 0.74 -17.36 -9.71
C LEU A 98 1.93 -16.52 -9.22
N TRP A 99 3.06 -17.17 -8.94
CA TRP A 99 4.32 -16.52 -8.60
C TRP A 99 4.93 -15.77 -9.80
N LEU A 100 4.92 -16.35 -11.00
CA LEU A 100 5.53 -15.76 -12.19
C LEU A 100 4.71 -14.58 -12.76
N ASN A 101 3.38 -14.67 -12.66
CA ASN A 101 2.43 -13.70 -13.19
C ASN A 101 2.74 -12.21 -12.89
N PRO A 102 2.94 -11.75 -11.63
CA PRO A 102 3.30 -10.36 -11.33
C PRO A 102 4.61 -9.88 -11.97
N ARG A 103 5.49 -10.79 -12.40
CA ARG A 103 6.82 -10.46 -12.92
C ARG A 103 6.84 -10.29 -14.43
N LEU A 104 5.91 -10.92 -15.14
CA LEU A 104 5.88 -10.95 -16.60
C LEU A 104 5.22 -9.72 -17.22
N PHE A 105 4.23 -9.11 -16.55
CA PHE A 105 3.43 -8.07 -17.19
C PHE A 105 4.00 -6.65 -17.01
N PRO A 106 3.97 -5.81 -18.07
CA PRO A 106 4.43 -4.43 -17.99
C PRO A 106 3.48 -3.59 -17.11
N PRO A 107 3.99 -2.53 -16.44
CA PRO A 107 3.16 -1.65 -15.62
C PRO A 107 2.09 -0.92 -16.46
N PRO A 108 0.93 -0.58 -15.87
CA PRO A 108 -0.15 0.08 -16.59
C PRO A 108 0.28 1.49 -17.04
N ARG A 109 0.03 1.80 -18.32
CA ARG A 109 0.33 3.12 -18.92
C ARG A 109 -0.62 4.23 -18.46
N ARG A 110 -1.75 3.90 -17.82
CA ARG A 110 -2.77 4.85 -17.34
C ARG A 110 -3.26 4.47 -15.94
N THR A 111 -3.39 5.45 -15.06
CA THR A 111 -3.77 5.29 -13.64
C THR A 111 -5.26 5.52 -13.36
N ASP A 112 -6.01 5.93 -14.38
CA ASP A 112 -7.43 6.28 -14.31
C ASP A 112 -8.37 5.07 -14.25
N ARG A 113 -7.92 3.90 -14.71
CA ARG A 113 -8.73 2.69 -14.85
C ARG A 113 -9.09 2.05 -13.51
N TRP A 114 -10.26 1.39 -13.46
CA TRP A 114 -10.85 0.81 -12.23
C TRP A 114 -9.88 -0.10 -11.45
N HIS A 115 -9.27 -1.06 -12.13
CA HIS A 115 -8.35 -2.03 -11.54
C HIS A 115 -7.10 -1.38 -10.94
N VAL A 116 -6.60 -0.29 -11.52
CA VAL A 116 -5.47 0.46 -10.96
C VAL A 116 -5.87 1.13 -9.65
N ARG A 117 -7.05 1.75 -9.60
CA ARG A 117 -7.61 2.32 -8.36
C ARG A 117 -7.82 1.25 -7.29
N ALA A 118 -8.29 0.07 -7.68
CA ALA A 118 -8.48 -1.06 -6.77
C ALA A 118 -7.13 -1.55 -6.18
N THR A 119 -6.09 -1.72 -7.01
CA THR A 119 -4.76 -2.11 -6.54
C THR A 119 -4.13 -1.05 -5.63
N PHE A 120 -4.30 0.24 -5.95
CA PHE A 120 -3.84 1.31 -5.05
C PHE A 120 -4.60 1.32 -3.72
N GLY A 121 -5.92 1.12 -3.75
CA GLY A 121 -6.73 0.96 -2.55
C GLY A 121 -6.28 -0.22 -1.68
N GLU A 122 -5.95 -1.36 -2.30
CA GLU A 122 -5.39 -2.52 -1.60
C GLU A 122 -4.06 -2.19 -0.92
N ARG A 123 -3.16 -1.47 -1.62
CA ARG A 123 -1.91 -1.00 -1.04
C ARG A 123 -2.13 -0.05 0.14
N ILE A 124 -3.12 0.83 0.07
CA ILE A 124 -3.51 1.72 1.18
C ILE A 124 -4.04 0.89 2.36
N TRP A 125 -4.93 -0.08 2.09
CA TRP A 125 -5.49 -0.95 3.11
C TRP A 125 -4.44 -1.82 3.80
N LEU A 126 -3.43 -2.31 3.08
CA LEU A 126 -2.29 -3.02 3.69
C LEU A 126 -1.43 -2.09 4.57
N ASN A 127 -1.31 -0.82 4.19
CA ASN A 127 -0.57 0.19 4.95
C ASN A 127 -1.36 0.80 6.13
N ARG A 128 -2.55 0.27 6.44
CA ARG A 128 -3.46 0.81 7.47
C ARG A 128 -2.87 0.90 8.88
N MET A 129 -1.82 0.14 9.16
CA MET A 129 -1.13 0.18 10.45
C MET A 129 -0.22 1.42 10.58
N PHE A 130 0.22 2.00 9.47
CA PHE A 130 1.10 3.18 9.45
C PHE A 130 0.35 4.47 9.13
N VAL A 131 -0.62 4.39 8.21
CA VAL A 131 -1.50 5.51 7.88
C VAL A 131 -2.92 5.08 8.20
N PRO A 132 -3.55 5.64 9.25
CA PRO A 132 -4.88 5.22 9.68
C PRO A 132 -5.90 5.49 8.57
N ILE A 133 -6.76 4.50 8.33
CA ILE A 133 -7.89 4.56 7.41
C ILE A 133 -9.21 4.56 8.20
N PRO A 134 -10.33 5.04 7.62
CA PRO A 134 -11.63 4.96 8.28
C PRO A 134 -11.96 3.53 8.73
N ALA A 135 -12.28 3.38 10.03
CA ALA A 135 -12.46 2.08 10.67
C ALA A 135 -13.54 1.23 9.99
N GLU A 136 -14.66 1.83 9.60
CA GLU A 136 -15.76 1.14 8.92
C GLU A 136 -15.32 0.55 7.58
N MET A 137 -14.58 1.31 6.76
CA MET A 137 -14.07 0.82 5.47
C MET A 137 -13.06 -0.32 5.67
N SER A 138 -12.24 -0.25 6.73
CA SER A 138 -11.29 -1.32 7.08
C SER A 138 -12.02 -2.61 7.49
N ARG A 139 -13.05 -2.50 8.34
CA ARG A 139 -13.87 -3.62 8.81
C ARG A 139 -14.62 -4.27 7.66
N THR A 140 -15.25 -3.48 6.79
CA THR A 140 -15.94 -4.02 5.60
C THR A 140 -14.96 -4.73 4.66
N ALA A 141 -13.78 -4.15 4.41
CA ALA A 141 -12.76 -4.79 3.60
C ALA A 141 -12.27 -6.12 4.21
N LEU A 142 -12.06 -6.16 5.53
CA LEU A 142 -11.71 -7.40 6.23
C LEU A 142 -12.81 -8.46 6.10
N ALA A 143 -14.06 -8.09 6.37
CA ALA A 143 -15.20 -9.00 6.28
C ALA A 143 -15.35 -9.60 4.87
N LEU A 144 -15.22 -8.77 3.82
CA LEU A 144 -15.27 -9.23 2.43
C LEU A 144 -14.09 -10.13 2.07
N SER A 145 -12.89 -9.84 2.59
CA SER A 145 -11.72 -10.70 2.40
C SER A 145 -11.90 -12.05 3.09
N LEU A 146 -12.48 -12.07 4.29
CA LEU A 146 -12.80 -13.30 5.01
C LEU A 146 -13.87 -14.11 4.28
N LEU A 147 -14.91 -13.45 3.75
CA LEU A 147 -15.95 -14.09 2.94
C LEU A 147 -15.36 -14.74 1.68
N ALA A 148 -14.49 -14.01 0.97
CA ALA A 148 -13.81 -14.54 -0.21
C ALA A 148 -12.92 -15.75 0.14
N GLY A 149 -12.21 -15.67 1.27
CA GLY A 149 -11.37 -16.76 1.79
C GLY A 149 -12.18 -17.99 2.21
N ALA A 150 -13.32 -17.80 2.86
CA ALA A 150 -14.24 -18.88 3.22
C ALA A 150 -14.78 -19.59 1.97
N GLY A 151 -15.25 -18.82 0.97
CA GLY A 151 -15.66 -19.37 -0.32
C GLY A 151 -14.54 -20.17 -1.00
N PHE A 152 -13.28 -19.71 -0.86
CA PHE A 152 -12.14 -20.37 -1.48
C PHE A 152 -11.85 -21.73 -0.84
N ILE A 153 -11.92 -21.80 0.49
CA ILE A 153 -11.79 -23.05 1.24
C ILE A 153 -12.90 -24.02 0.86
N VAL A 154 -14.15 -23.56 0.78
CA VAL A 154 -15.30 -24.38 0.34
C VAL A 154 -15.11 -24.89 -1.09
N ALA A 155 -14.60 -24.05 -1.99
CA ALA A 155 -14.34 -24.44 -3.37
C ALA A 155 -13.28 -25.53 -3.49
N LEU A 156 -12.19 -25.39 -2.73
CA LEU A 156 -11.11 -26.38 -2.66
C LEU A 156 -11.60 -27.69 -2.05
N TRP A 157 -12.38 -27.62 -0.98
CA TRP A 157 -12.99 -28.78 -0.35
C TRP A 157 -13.90 -29.52 -1.34
N GLY A 158 -14.79 -28.79 -2.01
CA GLY A 158 -15.64 -29.35 -3.05
C GLY A 158 -14.84 -29.99 -4.18
N ALA A 159 -13.73 -29.37 -4.60
CA ALA A 159 -12.88 -29.93 -5.65
C ALA A 159 -12.13 -31.19 -5.20
N ALA A 160 -11.68 -31.24 -3.95
CA ALA A 160 -11.01 -32.39 -3.36
C ALA A 160 -11.96 -33.58 -3.15
N GLU A 161 -13.25 -33.32 -2.90
CA GLU A 161 -14.29 -34.36 -2.80
C GLU A 161 -15.01 -34.62 -4.13
N ASN A 162 -14.56 -34.01 -5.24
CA ASN A 162 -15.23 -34.02 -6.55
C ASN A 162 -16.74 -33.65 -6.49
N MET A 163 -17.13 -32.79 -5.54
CA MET A 163 -18.49 -32.28 -5.36
C MET A 163 -18.71 -31.00 -6.15
N LEU A 164 -19.29 -31.12 -7.36
CA LEU A 164 -19.43 -30.00 -8.30
C LEU A 164 -20.18 -28.79 -7.69
N ALA A 165 -21.25 -29.05 -6.95
CA ALA A 165 -22.06 -28.01 -6.33
C ALA A 165 -21.25 -27.17 -5.32
N LEU A 166 -20.43 -27.80 -4.48
CA LEU A 166 -19.57 -27.10 -3.52
C LEU A 166 -18.43 -26.37 -4.21
N THR A 167 -17.82 -26.97 -5.24
CA THR A 167 -16.77 -26.30 -6.02
C THR A 167 -17.28 -25.03 -6.68
N LEU A 168 -18.41 -25.11 -7.39
CA LEU A 168 -18.99 -23.97 -8.10
C LEU A 168 -19.57 -22.94 -7.13
N GLY A 169 -20.26 -23.38 -6.08
CA GLY A 169 -20.81 -22.49 -5.05
C GLY A 169 -19.72 -21.74 -4.29
N GLY A 170 -18.67 -22.45 -3.88
CA GLY A 170 -17.49 -21.86 -3.25
C GLY A 170 -16.77 -20.89 -4.18
N ALA A 171 -16.55 -21.26 -5.44
CA ALA A 171 -15.91 -20.39 -6.43
C ALA A 171 -16.73 -19.11 -6.67
N ALA A 172 -18.05 -19.23 -6.81
CA ALA A 172 -18.95 -18.09 -6.94
C ALA A 172 -18.86 -17.16 -5.72
N LEU A 173 -18.83 -17.72 -4.50
CA LEU A 173 -18.68 -16.95 -3.27
C LEU A 173 -17.32 -16.25 -3.18
N THR A 174 -16.23 -16.92 -3.57
CA THR A 174 -14.89 -16.31 -3.68
C THR A 174 -14.89 -15.14 -4.64
N TYR A 175 -15.48 -15.30 -5.83
CA TYR A 175 -15.54 -14.23 -6.82
C TYR A 175 -16.39 -13.07 -6.34
N ALA A 176 -17.57 -13.32 -5.78
CA ALA A 176 -18.44 -12.28 -5.23
C ALA A 176 -17.73 -11.50 -4.12
N GLY A 177 -17.11 -12.19 -3.15
CA GLY A 177 -16.36 -11.56 -2.07
C GLY A 177 -15.17 -10.76 -2.57
N LYS A 178 -14.39 -11.30 -3.53
CA LYS A 178 -13.24 -10.60 -4.11
C LYS A 178 -13.67 -9.39 -4.93
N MET A 179 -14.73 -9.48 -5.72
CA MET A 179 -15.26 -8.35 -6.48
C MET A 179 -15.76 -7.23 -5.56
N ALA A 180 -16.53 -7.58 -4.54
CA ALA A 180 -17.01 -6.62 -3.54
C ALA A 180 -15.83 -5.97 -2.79
N PHE A 181 -14.80 -6.76 -2.44
CA PHE A 181 -13.57 -6.25 -1.83
C PHE A 181 -12.87 -5.24 -2.74
N LEU A 182 -12.65 -5.58 -4.02
CA LEU A 182 -12.00 -4.68 -4.98
C LEU A 182 -12.80 -3.40 -5.19
N HIS A 183 -14.13 -3.51 -5.23
CA HIS A 183 -15.00 -2.33 -5.27
C HIS A 183 -14.80 -1.45 -4.03
N GLN A 184 -14.72 -2.02 -2.83
CA GLN A 184 -14.40 -1.24 -1.63
C GLN A 184 -13.01 -0.60 -1.68
N MET A 185 -12.02 -1.26 -2.29
CA MET A 185 -10.69 -0.67 -2.49
C MET A 185 -10.74 0.55 -3.41
N THR A 186 -11.59 0.57 -4.44
CA THR A 186 -11.77 1.77 -5.27
C THR A 186 -12.33 2.95 -4.47
N LYS A 187 -13.28 2.71 -3.56
CA LYS A 187 -13.85 3.72 -2.67
C LYS A 187 -12.82 4.22 -1.67
N LEU A 188 -12.06 3.30 -1.06
CA LEU A 188 -11.00 3.64 -0.13
C LEU A 188 -9.94 4.51 -0.80
N TYR A 189 -9.53 4.15 -2.02
CA TYR A 189 -8.60 4.94 -2.81
C TYR A 189 -9.13 6.35 -3.08
N ALA A 190 -10.38 6.49 -3.53
CA ALA A 190 -10.98 7.80 -3.78
C ALA A 190 -11.02 8.69 -2.53
N ARG A 191 -11.24 8.09 -1.36
CA ARG A 191 -11.25 8.79 -0.06
C ARG A 191 -9.85 9.21 0.40
N MET A 192 -8.84 8.38 0.14
CA MET A 192 -7.49 8.55 0.71
C MET A 192 -6.48 9.16 -0.25
N LYS A 193 -6.77 9.28 -1.55
CA LYS A 193 -5.79 9.76 -2.55
C LYS A 193 -5.17 11.12 -2.21
N ASP A 194 -5.94 12.00 -1.54
CA ASP A 194 -5.51 13.36 -1.20
C ASP A 194 -5.07 13.53 0.25
N SER A 195 -5.20 12.50 1.09
CA SER A 195 -5.00 12.60 2.54
C SER A 195 -3.54 12.53 2.98
N HIS A 196 -2.63 12.03 2.13
CA HIS A 196 -1.21 11.92 2.46
C HIS A 196 -0.31 12.19 1.24
N PRO A 197 0.82 12.92 1.38
CA PRO A 197 1.75 13.20 0.28
C PRO A 197 2.23 11.95 -0.48
N LEU A 198 2.41 10.83 0.24
CA LEU A 198 2.79 9.53 -0.31
C LEU A 198 1.76 8.97 -1.31
N TYR A 199 0.46 9.18 -1.09
CA TYR A 199 -0.60 8.72 -1.99
C TYR A 199 -0.72 9.62 -3.23
N LYS A 200 -0.51 10.93 -3.05
CA LYS A 200 -0.40 11.89 -4.18
C LYS A 200 0.78 11.56 -5.10
N ALA A 201 1.92 11.13 -4.54
CA ALA A 201 3.06 10.70 -5.33
C ALA A 201 2.78 9.46 -6.20
N TRP A 202 1.80 8.61 -5.84
CA TRP A 202 1.41 7.45 -6.65
C TRP A 202 0.48 7.82 -7.81
N THR A 203 -0.20 8.97 -7.74
CA THR A 203 -1.03 9.49 -8.83
C THR A 203 -0.25 10.27 -9.88
N LEU A 204 0.90 10.85 -9.49
CA LEU A 204 1.75 11.59 -10.40
C LEU A 204 2.44 10.60 -11.34
N ALA A 205 2.18 10.73 -12.65
CA ALA A 205 3.00 10.06 -13.64
C ALA A 205 4.45 10.54 -13.45
N PRO A 206 5.48 9.66 -13.55
CA PRO A 206 6.86 10.09 -13.50
C PRO A 206 7.08 11.08 -14.65
N GLN A 207 7.15 12.36 -14.31
CA GLN A 207 7.49 13.41 -15.25
C GLN A 207 9.00 13.43 -15.34
N ASN A 208 9.53 13.23 -16.55
CA ASN A 208 10.96 13.24 -16.79
C ASN A 208 11.48 14.68 -16.62
N ASP A 209 12.02 14.98 -15.45
CA ASP A 209 12.64 16.25 -15.06
C ASP A 209 13.98 16.51 -15.78
N ASN A 210 14.49 15.55 -16.56
CA ASN A 210 15.58 15.77 -17.51
C ASN A 210 15.20 16.66 -18.72
N SER A 211 13.95 17.13 -18.80
CA SER A 211 13.55 18.18 -19.73
C SER A 211 13.75 19.58 -19.11
N SER A 212 14.96 19.85 -18.62
CA SER A 212 15.37 21.25 -18.41
C SER A 212 15.36 21.95 -19.78
N PRO A 213 14.76 23.14 -19.93
CA PRO A 213 14.96 23.94 -21.14
C PRO A 213 16.45 24.20 -21.26
N SER A 214 17.09 23.59 -22.25
CA SER A 214 18.48 23.85 -22.64
C SER A 214 18.60 25.24 -23.25
N GLY A 215 18.32 26.28 -22.47
CA GLY A 215 18.26 27.67 -22.91
C GLY A 215 18.96 28.66 -21.97
N LEU A 216 19.53 28.23 -20.84
CA LEU A 216 20.20 29.14 -19.90
C LEU A 216 21.67 29.44 -20.21
N PHE A 217 22.19 28.98 -21.35
CA PHE A 217 23.53 29.35 -21.83
C PHE A 217 23.46 29.94 -23.25
N ASN A 218 22.93 31.16 -23.38
CA ASN A 218 23.30 32.02 -24.51
C ASN A 218 23.16 33.50 -24.14
N ARG A 219 23.99 33.99 -23.21
CA ARG A 219 24.39 35.40 -23.21
C ARG A 219 25.58 35.52 -24.15
N LYS A 220 25.33 35.90 -25.40
CA LYS A 220 26.37 36.44 -26.26
C LYS A 220 26.87 37.74 -25.62
N HIS A 221 28.19 37.80 -25.41
CA HIS A 221 28.90 39.04 -25.25
C HIS A 221 28.68 39.90 -26.49
N GLY A 222 28.27 41.14 -26.27
CA GLY A 222 28.27 42.26 -27.19
C GLY A 222 28.74 43.47 -26.43
#